data_AF-A0A7C2LEJ9-F1
#
_entry.id   AF-A0A7C2LEJ9-F1
#
_cell.length_a   1.000
_cell.length_b   1.000
_cell.length_c   1.000
_cell.angle_alpha   90.00
_cell.angle_beta   90.00
_cell.angle_gamma   90.00
#
_symmetry.space_group_name_H-M   'P 1'
#
loop_
_entity.id
_entity.type
_entity.pdbx_description
1 polymer ?
#
loop_
_entity_poly.entity_id
_entity_poly.type
_entity_poly.pdbx_seq_one_letter_code
_entity_poly.pdbx_strand_id
1 'polypeptide(L)'
;MRSLALELRRRPLRLAVKEARALHRVCSLLRELGLSDFVELGVEGVEVPRRILSSRHPKAAFACWLASRLTGSTSLTLGVDLGERNIGVAAVVEGVVAYTGVLRSVAEVRSLVADLRELGFPLRVRLGYAGQNPPDAKRVAAELRREGVQVELVDEDEARVSVLLGDFSFMGKLSPHELAALKIALSPAAPANDTVK
;
A
#
# COMPACT_ATOMS: atom_id res chain seq x y z
N MET A 1 -4.39 -10.64 -9.93
CA MET A 1 -3.87 -9.41 -9.30
C MET A 1 -3.94 -8.27 -10.31
N ARG A 2 -4.39 -7.07 -9.89
CA ARG A 2 -4.66 -5.94 -10.82
C ARG A 2 -3.94 -4.69 -10.30
N SER A 3 -3.43 -3.80 -11.16
CA SER A 3 -2.99 -2.47 -10.71
C SER A 3 -4.16 -1.52 -10.60
N LEU A 4 -3.95 -0.46 -9.80
CA LEU A 4 -4.80 0.72 -9.83
C LEU A 4 -4.95 1.30 -11.25
N ALA A 5 -3.87 1.39 -12.03
CA ALA A 5 -3.93 1.89 -13.41
C ALA A 5 -4.83 1.03 -14.31
N LEU A 6 -4.72 -0.31 -14.22
CA LEU A 6 -5.60 -1.22 -14.95
C LEU A 6 -7.06 -1.07 -14.52
N GLU A 7 -7.32 -0.92 -13.22
CA GLU A 7 -8.68 -0.72 -12.72
C GLU A 7 -9.28 0.61 -13.18
N LEU A 8 -8.51 1.69 -13.17
CA LEU A 8 -8.94 2.99 -13.68
C LEU A 8 -9.20 2.97 -15.18
N ARG A 9 -8.42 2.23 -15.97
CA ARG A 9 -8.70 2.04 -17.42
C ARG A 9 -10.04 1.36 -17.66
N ARG A 10 -10.40 0.39 -16.81
CA ARG A 10 -11.68 -0.32 -16.92
C ARG A 10 -12.85 0.50 -16.41
N ARG A 11 -12.61 1.30 -15.38
CA ARG A 11 -13.61 2.11 -14.68
C ARG A 11 -13.00 3.48 -14.36
N PRO A 12 -13.04 4.42 -15.33
CA PRO A 12 -12.54 5.77 -15.11
C PRO A 12 -13.25 6.42 -13.91
N LEU A 13 -12.50 7.16 -13.11
CA LEU A 13 -13.03 7.85 -11.93
C LEU A 13 -13.08 9.35 -12.20
N ARG A 14 -14.18 9.99 -11.82
CA ARG A 14 -14.33 11.45 -11.83
C ARG A 14 -14.11 12.00 -10.43
N LEU A 15 -13.18 12.94 -10.30
CA LEU A 15 -12.88 13.62 -9.04
C LEU A 15 -13.41 15.05 -9.06
N ALA A 16 -14.04 15.45 -7.95
CA ALA A 16 -14.40 16.83 -7.70
C ALA A 16 -13.27 17.54 -6.95
N VAL A 17 -12.80 18.68 -7.46
CA VAL A 17 -11.82 19.50 -6.75
C VAL A 17 -12.18 20.97 -6.85
N LYS A 18 -12.75 21.52 -5.78
CA LYS A 18 -13.27 22.90 -5.76
C LYS A 18 -12.20 23.95 -5.49
N GLU A 19 -11.16 23.61 -4.75
CA GLU A 19 -10.10 24.54 -4.37
C GLU A 19 -8.92 24.47 -5.33
N ALA A 20 -8.47 25.62 -5.86
CA ALA A 20 -7.37 25.69 -6.81
C ALA A 20 -6.06 25.06 -6.29
N ARG A 21 -5.74 25.24 -5.00
CA ARG A 21 -4.56 24.61 -4.37
C ARG A 21 -4.68 23.09 -4.30
N ALA A 22 -5.88 22.59 -3.99
CA ALA A 22 -6.15 21.15 -3.99
C ALA A 22 -6.08 20.60 -5.42
N LEU A 23 -6.61 21.33 -6.41
CA LEU A 23 -6.57 20.94 -7.82
C LEU A 23 -5.13 20.76 -8.31
N HIS A 24 -4.27 21.75 -8.04
CA HIS A 24 -2.85 21.65 -8.40
C HIS A 24 -2.19 20.42 -7.78
N ARG A 25 -2.47 20.15 -6.49
CA ARG A 25 -1.89 19.00 -5.79
C ARG A 25 -2.41 17.66 -6.32
N VAL A 26 -3.70 17.56 -6.63
CA VAL A 26 -4.30 16.37 -7.25
C VAL A 26 -3.70 16.13 -8.64
N CYS A 27 -3.56 17.17 -9.47
CA CYS A 27 -2.92 17.06 -10.78
C CYS A 27 -1.47 16.56 -10.68
N SER A 28 -0.69 17.08 -9.71
CA SER A 28 0.69 16.62 -9.48
C SER A 28 0.72 15.15 -9.10
N LEU A 29 -0.11 14.73 -8.13
CA LEU A 29 -0.17 13.34 -7.68
C LEU A 29 -0.59 12.39 -8.80
N LEU A 30 -1.59 12.75 -9.60
CA LEU A 30 -2.00 11.95 -10.77
C LEU A 30 -0.86 11.80 -11.77
N ARG A 31 -0.10 12.86 -12.03
CA ARG A 31 1.05 12.81 -12.95
C ARG A 31 2.18 11.94 -12.40
N GLU A 32 2.55 12.14 -11.13
CA GLU A 32 3.60 11.37 -10.45
C GLU A 32 3.29 9.88 -10.36
N LEU A 33 2.00 9.52 -10.31
CA LEU A 33 1.53 8.14 -10.30
C LEU A 33 1.27 7.58 -11.71
N GLY A 34 1.38 8.39 -12.77
CA GLY A 34 1.08 7.97 -14.14
C GLY A 34 -0.41 7.67 -14.37
N LEU A 35 -1.30 8.38 -13.67
CA LEU A 35 -2.76 8.14 -13.68
C LEU A 35 -3.57 9.27 -14.31
N SER A 36 -2.91 10.33 -14.80
CA SER A 36 -3.59 11.51 -15.36
C SER A 36 -4.57 11.18 -16.49
N ASP A 37 -4.28 10.16 -17.30
CA ASP A 37 -5.12 9.80 -18.46
C ASP A 37 -6.37 8.99 -18.08
N PHE A 38 -6.47 8.52 -16.83
CA PHE A 38 -7.54 7.63 -16.38
C PHE A 38 -8.48 8.26 -15.35
N VAL A 39 -8.25 9.53 -15.02
CA VAL A 39 -9.01 10.26 -14.00
C VAL A 39 -9.47 11.59 -14.57
N GLU A 40 -10.78 11.80 -14.59
CA GLU A 40 -11.37 13.08 -15.01
C GLU A 40 -11.48 14.03 -13.80
N LEU A 41 -11.09 15.29 -13.97
CA LEU A 41 -11.22 16.33 -12.95
C LEU A 41 -12.33 17.31 -13.34
N GLY A 42 -13.22 17.62 -12.40
CA GLY A 42 -14.31 18.55 -12.63
C GLY A 42 -14.89 19.16 -11.36
N VAL A 43 -16.04 19.82 -11.52
CA VAL A 43 -16.83 20.39 -10.40
C VAL A 43 -17.73 19.35 -9.74
N GLU A 44 -17.98 18.23 -10.42
CA GLU A 44 -18.76 17.07 -9.96
C GLU A 44 -17.86 15.84 -9.89
N GLY A 45 -18.15 14.92 -8.97
CA GLY A 45 -17.36 13.70 -8.77
C GLY A 45 -17.08 13.44 -7.29
N VAL A 46 -16.17 12.51 -7.03
CA VAL A 46 -15.76 12.18 -5.66
C VAL A 46 -14.76 13.22 -5.19
N GLU A 47 -15.08 13.94 -4.11
CA GLU A 47 -14.17 14.92 -3.54
C GLU A 47 -12.98 14.23 -2.86
N VAL A 48 -11.77 14.71 -3.15
CA VAL A 48 -10.55 14.20 -2.53
C VAL A 48 -10.42 14.74 -1.11
N PRO A 49 -10.41 13.89 -0.07
CA PRO A 49 -10.25 14.34 1.30
C PRO A 49 -8.97 15.16 1.51
N ARG A 50 -9.08 16.35 2.11
CA ARG A 50 -7.92 17.22 2.42
C ARG A 50 -6.81 16.49 3.19
N ARG A 51 -7.17 15.58 4.11
CA ARG A 51 -6.21 14.76 4.89
C ARG A 51 -5.27 13.92 4.02
N ILE A 52 -5.78 13.38 2.90
CA ILE A 52 -4.98 12.62 1.94
C ILE A 52 -3.98 13.54 1.23
N LEU A 53 -4.44 14.75 0.89
CA LEU A 53 -3.56 15.73 0.28
C LEU A 53 -2.48 16.17 1.27
N SER A 54 -2.78 16.32 2.57
CA SER A 54 -1.80 16.76 3.57
C SER A 54 -0.91 15.65 4.16
N SER A 55 -1.09 14.38 3.76
CA SER A 55 -0.28 13.25 4.21
C SER A 55 1.21 13.46 3.93
N ARG A 56 2.05 12.88 4.79
CA ARG A 56 3.52 12.85 4.64
C ARG A 56 3.96 11.98 3.47
N HIS A 57 3.16 10.96 3.13
CA HIS A 57 3.30 10.03 2.02
C HIS A 57 2.11 10.15 1.04
N PRO A 58 1.91 11.34 0.42
CA PRO A 58 0.67 11.66 -0.27
C PRO A 58 0.41 10.76 -1.49
N LYS A 59 1.45 10.28 -2.17
CA LYS A 59 1.32 9.31 -3.27
C LYS A 59 0.68 8.00 -2.82
N ALA A 60 1.14 7.44 -1.71
CA ALA A 60 0.63 6.18 -1.18
C ALA A 60 -0.82 6.35 -0.67
N ALA A 61 -1.07 7.39 0.13
CA ALA A 61 -2.40 7.68 0.66
C ALA A 61 -3.41 7.94 -0.46
N PHE A 62 -3.05 8.74 -1.46
CA PHE A 62 -3.92 9.06 -2.59
C PHE A 62 -4.22 7.82 -3.46
N ALA A 63 -3.20 7.02 -3.78
CA ALA A 63 -3.40 5.81 -4.56
C ALA A 63 -4.27 4.76 -3.83
N CYS A 64 -4.06 4.56 -2.53
CA CYS A 64 -4.90 3.66 -1.72
C CYS A 64 -6.35 4.14 -1.64
N TRP A 65 -6.55 5.45 -1.49
CA TRP A 65 -7.88 6.03 -1.51
C TRP A 65 -8.58 5.85 -2.87
N LEU A 66 -7.89 6.11 -3.99
CA LEU A 66 -8.43 5.85 -5.32
C LEU A 66 -8.81 4.37 -5.49
N ALA A 67 -7.93 3.45 -5.08
CA ALA A 67 -8.21 2.02 -5.15
C ALA A 67 -9.44 1.63 -4.30
N SER A 68 -9.64 2.24 -3.13
CA SER A 68 -10.84 2.02 -2.30
C SER A 68 -12.12 2.49 -3.01
N ARG A 69 -12.07 3.62 -3.74
CA ARG A 69 -13.23 4.14 -4.47
C ARG A 69 -13.63 3.24 -5.64
N LEU A 70 -12.65 2.59 -6.28
CA LEU A 70 -12.90 1.67 -7.40
C LEU A 70 -13.38 0.29 -6.96
N THR A 71 -12.84 -0.20 -5.86
CA THR A 71 -13.17 -1.54 -5.35
C THR A 71 -14.42 -1.55 -4.49
N GLY A 72 -14.79 -0.40 -3.90
CA GLY A 72 -15.84 -0.33 -2.88
C GLY A 72 -15.39 -0.92 -1.53
N SER A 73 -14.16 -1.43 -1.44
CA SER A 73 -13.60 -2.04 -0.25
C SER A 73 -12.88 -1.02 0.62
N THR A 74 -12.83 -1.33 1.90
CA THR A 74 -12.06 -0.62 2.92
C THR A 74 -10.97 -1.49 3.54
N SER A 75 -10.66 -2.66 2.96
CA SER A 75 -9.55 -3.50 3.46
C SER A 75 -8.24 -3.13 2.79
N LEU A 76 -7.27 -2.66 3.59
CA LEU A 76 -5.94 -2.28 3.13
C LEU A 76 -4.89 -3.21 3.75
N THR A 77 -4.04 -3.77 2.91
CA THR A 77 -2.85 -4.53 3.31
C THR A 77 -1.60 -3.77 2.88
N LEU A 78 -0.67 -3.57 3.81
CA LEU A 78 0.66 -3.04 3.54
C LEU A 78 1.69 -4.14 3.76
N GLY A 79 2.30 -4.64 2.69
CA GLY A 79 3.50 -5.48 2.77
C GLY A 79 4.74 -4.63 2.96
N VAL A 80 5.66 -5.09 3.81
CA VAL A 80 6.89 -4.38 4.15
C VAL A 80 8.07 -5.36 4.14
N ASP A 81 9.06 -5.08 3.29
CA ASP A 81 10.34 -5.80 3.21
C ASP A 81 11.41 -5.00 3.96
N LEU A 82 11.84 -5.47 5.15
CA LEU A 82 12.82 -4.79 6.00
C LEU A 82 14.25 -5.05 5.52
N GLY A 83 14.61 -4.59 4.32
CA GLY A 83 15.99 -4.63 3.84
C GLY A 83 16.92 -3.74 4.69
N GLU A 84 18.23 -4.02 4.66
CA GLU A 84 19.23 -3.33 5.49
C GLU A 84 19.32 -1.81 5.26
N ARG A 85 19.13 -1.38 4.00
CA ARG A 85 19.26 0.04 3.58
C ARG A 85 18.02 0.62 2.93
N ASN A 86 17.17 -0.25 2.41
CA ASN A 86 16.00 0.08 1.63
C ASN A 86 14.88 -0.79 2.13
N ILE A 87 13.79 -0.16 2.54
CA ILE A 87 12.60 -0.86 2.98
C ILE A 87 11.60 -0.83 1.84
N GLY A 88 11.32 -1.99 1.25
CA GLY A 88 10.28 -2.12 0.25
C GLY A 88 8.90 -1.99 0.89
N VAL A 89 7.98 -1.31 0.22
CA VAL A 89 6.58 -1.26 0.63
C VAL A 89 5.66 -1.52 -0.55
N ALA A 90 4.57 -2.24 -0.30
CA ALA A 90 3.51 -2.48 -1.26
C ALA A 90 2.14 -2.40 -0.58
N ALA A 91 1.30 -1.49 -1.04
CA ALA A 91 -0.06 -1.30 -0.57
C ALA A 91 -1.06 -1.94 -1.54
N VAL A 92 -1.92 -2.80 -1.00
CA VAL A 92 -2.92 -3.57 -1.74
C VAL A 92 -4.30 -3.33 -1.13
N VAL A 93 -5.26 -2.95 -1.96
CA VAL A 93 -6.68 -2.76 -1.58
C VAL A 93 -7.50 -3.77 -2.37
N GLU A 94 -8.12 -4.75 -1.69
CA GLU A 94 -8.97 -5.78 -2.32
C GLU A 94 -8.35 -6.44 -3.58
N GLY A 95 -7.08 -6.85 -3.49
CA GLY A 95 -6.36 -7.47 -4.62
C GLY A 95 -5.95 -6.50 -5.76
N VAL A 96 -6.13 -5.19 -5.55
CA VAL A 96 -5.60 -4.12 -6.40
C VAL A 96 -4.31 -3.58 -5.78
N VAL A 97 -3.20 -3.68 -6.49
CA VAL A 97 -1.95 -3.00 -6.09
C VAL A 97 -2.15 -1.51 -6.30
N ALA A 98 -2.29 -0.79 -5.20
CA ALA A 98 -2.49 0.64 -5.19
C ALA A 98 -1.16 1.37 -5.33
N TYR A 99 -0.14 0.93 -4.60
CA TYR A 99 1.13 1.63 -4.51
C TYR A 99 2.28 0.66 -4.22
N THR A 100 3.45 0.92 -4.81
CA THR A 100 4.72 0.36 -4.38
C THR A 100 5.73 1.48 -4.18
N GLY A 101 6.73 1.24 -3.34
CA GLY A 101 7.84 2.18 -3.21
C GLY A 101 8.95 1.66 -2.30
N VAL A 102 9.94 2.50 -2.10
CA VAL A 102 11.07 2.26 -1.21
C VAL A 102 11.16 3.38 -0.18
N LEU A 103 11.30 3.01 1.08
CA LEU A 103 11.54 3.90 2.22
C LEU A 103 12.96 3.71 2.74
N ARG A 104 13.49 4.67 3.50
CA ARG A 104 14.87 4.61 4.00
C ARG A 104 15.00 4.23 5.47
N SER A 105 13.88 4.16 6.20
CA SER A 105 13.91 3.90 7.64
C SER A 105 12.60 3.32 8.18
N VAL A 106 12.68 2.66 9.33
CA VAL A 106 11.50 2.21 10.10
C VAL A 106 10.63 3.38 10.55
N ALA A 107 11.23 4.55 10.80
CA ALA A 107 10.48 5.76 11.13
C ALA A 107 9.57 6.21 9.96
N GLU A 108 10.05 6.10 8.72
CA GLU A 108 9.23 6.32 7.53
C GLU A 108 8.13 5.26 7.38
N VAL A 109 8.39 3.99 7.72
CA VAL A 109 7.35 2.95 7.72
C VAL A 109 6.23 3.31 8.70
N ARG A 110 6.57 3.71 9.92
CA ARG A 110 5.59 4.15 10.93
C ARG A 110 4.82 5.39 10.47
N SER A 111 5.51 6.35 9.85
CA SER A 111 4.89 7.53 9.25
C SER A 111 3.90 7.19 8.13
N LEU A 112 4.27 6.27 7.23
CA LEU A 112 3.38 5.77 6.18
C LEU A 112 2.16 5.03 6.77
N VAL A 113 2.38 4.18 7.79
CA VAL A 113 1.30 3.46 8.47
C VAL A 113 0.31 4.45 9.10
N ALA A 114 0.78 5.51 9.74
CA ALA A 114 -0.08 6.55 10.30
C ALA A 114 -0.95 7.21 9.22
N ASP A 115 -0.33 7.66 8.11
CA ASP A 115 -1.05 8.27 6.98
C ASP A 115 -2.10 7.32 6.37
N LEU A 116 -1.78 6.03 6.25
CA LEU A 116 -2.71 5.03 5.72
C LEU A 116 -3.88 4.75 6.68
N ARG A 117 -3.65 4.83 7.99
CA ARG A 117 -4.73 4.71 9.00
C ARG A 117 -5.68 5.90 8.97
N GLU A 118 -5.20 7.10 8.64
CA GLU A 118 -6.05 8.28 8.50
C GLU A 118 -7.08 8.15 7.36
N LEU A 119 -6.92 7.17 6.45
CA LEU A 119 -7.95 6.83 5.48
C LEU A 119 -9.25 6.35 6.15
N GLY A 120 -9.17 5.82 7.37
CA GLY A 120 -10.30 5.26 8.12
C GLY A 120 -10.63 3.82 7.75
N PHE A 121 -9.68 3.13 7.15
CA PHE A 121 -9.80 1.76 6.65
C PHE A 121 -9.10 0.77 7.58
N PRO A 122 -9.65 -0.43 7.83
CA PRO A 122 -8.90 -1.51 8.42
C PRO A 122 -7.56 -1.72 7.69
N LEU A 123 -6.46 -1.50 8.41
CA LEU A 123 -5.11 -1.65 7.91
C LEU A 123 -4.45 -2.87 8.57
N ARG A 124 -4.02 -3.81 7.74
CA ARG A 124 -3.12 -4.90 8.12
C ARG A 124 -1.72 -4.62 7.58
N VAL A 125 -0.72 -4.65 8.45
CA VAL A 125 0.69 -4.61 8.05
C VAL A 125 1.23 -6.03 8.04
N ARG A 126 1.84 -6.44 6.95
CA ARG A 126 2.52 -7.73 6.81
C ARG A 126 3.99 -7.46 6.67
N LEU A 127 4.75 -7.91 7.65
CA LEU A 127 6.16 -7.59 7.80
C LEU A 127 6.98 -8.83 7.45
N GLY A 128 7.78 -8.70 6.40
CA GLY A 128 8.73 -9.72 5.97
C GLY A 128 9.78 -9.96 7.03
N TYR A 129 10.20 -11.22 7.13
CA TYR A 129 11.38 -11.58 7.86
C TYR A 129 12.15 -12.70 7.18
N ALA A 130 13.46 -12.70 7.38
CA ALA A 130 14.36 -13.77 6.99
C ALA A 130 14.85 -14.57 8.21
N GLY A 131 14.86 -15.90 8.10
CA GLY A 131 15.39 -16.82 9.11
C GLY A 131 14.48 -17.05 10.33
N GLN A 132 14.87 -18.01 11.18
CA GLN A 132 13.99 -18.56 12.23
C GLN A 132 13.76 -17.62 13.44
N ASN A 133 14.61 -16.61 13.64
CA ASN A 133 14.46 -15.66 14.73
C ASN A 133 14.87 -14.25 14.30
N PRO A 134 13.95 -13.46 13.72
CA PRO A 134 14.25 -12.13 13.19
C PRO A 134 14.05 -11.04 14.26
N PRO A 135 15.10 -10.63 15.01
CA PRO A 135 14.94 -9.66 16.10
C PRO A 135 14.40 -8.31 15.60
N ASP A 136 14.83 -7.87 14.40
CA ASP A 136 14.42 -6.59 13.84
C ASP A 136 12.94 -6.57 13.44
N ALA A 137 12.47 -7.59 12.71
CA ALA A 137 11.06 -7.69 12.34
C ALA A 137 10.15 -7.82 13.58
N LYS A 138 10.57 -8.62 14.58
CA LYS A 138 9.83 -8.74 15.86
C LYS A 138 9.77 -7.40 16.60
N ARG A 139 10.86 -6.64 16.64
CA ARG A 139 10.90 -5.31 17.28
C ARG A 139 9.96 -4.33 16.58
N VAL A 140 10.06 -4.22 15.25
CA VAL A 140 9.21 -3.31 14.46
C VAL A 140 7.73 -3.70 14.58
N ALA A 141 7.42 -4.99 14.54
CA ALA A 141 6.07 -5.48 14.76
C ALA A 141 5.54 -5.14 16.16
N ALA A 142 6.37 -5.27 17.20
CA ALA A 142 5.99 -4.91 18.57
C ALA A 142 5.77 -3.39 18.73
N GLU A 143 6.54 -2.54 18.05
CA GLU A 143 6.31 -1.09 17.99
C GLU A 143 4.98 -0.75 17.35
N LEU A 144 4.71 -1.27 16.15
CA LEU A 144 3.46 -1.03 15.43
C LEU A 144 2.23 -1.59 16.18
N ARG A 145 2.34 -2.75 16.80
CA ARG A 145 1.25 -3.34 17.61
C ARG A 145 0.92 -2.48 18.84
N ARG A 146 1.92 -1.87 19.48
CA ARG A 146 1.70 -0.92 20.59
C ARG A 146 0.91 0.33 20.16
N GLU A 147 0.97 0.68 18.88
CA GLU A 147 0.16 1.76 18.28
C GLU A 147 -1.24 1.30 17.85
N GLY A 148 -1.61 0.04 18.12
CA GLY A 148 -2.90 -0.54 17.76
C GLY A 148 -3.00 -0.98 16.29
N VAL A 149 -1.87 -1.23 15.63
CA VAL A 149 -1.84 -1.72 14.24
C VAL A 149 -1.94 -3.24 14.21
N GLN A 150 -2.76 -3.80 13.34
CA GLN A 150 -2.75 -5.24 13.09
C GLN A 150 -1.48 -5.59 12.30
N VAL A 151 -0.58 -6.37 12.91
CA VAL A 151 0.69 -6.78 12.28
C VAL A 151 0.81 -8.30 12.22
N GLU A 152 1.11 -8.82 11.04
CA GLU A 152 1.43 -10.21 10.75
C GLU A 152 2.91 -10.32 10.34
N LEU A 153 3.62 -11.32 10.85
CA LEU A 153 4.97 -11.63 10.39
C LEU A 153 4.86 -12.66 9.26
N VAL A 154 5.57 -12.43 8.16
CA VAL A 154 5.53 -13.29 6.97
C VAL A 154 6.95 -13.74 6.64
N ASP A 155 7.14 -15.04 6.51
CA ASP A 155 8.43 -15.60 6.09
C ASP A 155 8.69 -15.21 4.63
N GLU A 156 9.81 -14.55 4.37
CA GLU A 156 10.17 -14.07 3.04
C GLU A 156 10.44 -15.20 2.03
N ASP A 157 10.97 -16.34 2.49
CA ASP A 157 11.23 -17.49 1.63
C ASP A 157 9.91 -18.18 1.26
N GLU A 158 8.98 -18.30 2.20
CA GLU A 158 7.62 -18.79 1.93
C GLU A 158 6.88 -17.85 0.97
N ALA A 159 6.91 -16.54 1.22
CA ALA A 159 6.31 -15.53 0.36
C ALA A 159 6.86 -15.59 -1.07
N ARG A 160 8.17 -15.84 -1.19
CA ARG A 160 8.88 -15.90 -2.48
C ARG A 160 8.37 -17.04 -3.36
N VAL A 161 8.10 -18.20 -2.77
CA VAL A 161 7.69 -19.42 -3.49
C VAL A 161 6.18 -19.55 -3.65
N SER A 162 5.40 -19.09 -2.66
CA SER A 162 3.94 -19.24 -2.65
C SER A 162 3.23 -18.21 -3.52
N VAL A 163 3.82 -17.03 -3.72
CA VAL A 163 3.22 -15.96 -4.51
C VAL A 163 3.79 -15.92 -5.92
N LEU A 164 3.03 -16.48 -6.86
CA LEU A 164 3.27 -16.32 -8.29
C LEU A 164 2.70 -14.99 -8.76
N LEU A 165 3.60 -14.03 -8.92
CA LEU A 165 3.29 -12.78 -9.57
C LEU A 165 3.23 -13.04 -11.09
N GLY A 166 2.03 -12.92 -11.68
CA GLY A 166 1.82 -13.03 -13.12
C GLY A 166 2.50 -11.89 -13.90
N ASP A 167 2.03 -11.58 -15.11
CA ASP A 167 2.62 -10.47 -15.87
C ASP A 167 2.23 -9.11 -15.26
N PHE A 168 3.20 -8.47 -14.60
CA PHE A 168 3.09 -7.13 -13.99
C PHE A 168 3.58 -6.02 -14.93
N SER A 169 3.65 -6.28 -16.24
CA SER A 169 4.08 -5.32 -17.27
C SER A 169 3.40 -3.94 -17.21
N PHE A 170 2.23 -3.83 -16.58
CA PHE A 170 1.52 -2.56 -16.35
C PHE A 170 2.11 -1.65 -15.25
N MET A 171 2.98 -2.16 -14.37
CA MET A 171 3.46 -1.43 -13.18
C MET A 171 4.90 -0.89 -13.32
N GLY A 172 5.50 -1.03 -14.51
CA GLY A 172 6.91 -0.76 -14.72
C GLY A 172 7.81 -1.79 -14.01
N LYS A 173 9.12 -1.57 -14.08
CA LYS A 173 10.10 -2.46 -13.44
C LYS A 173 10.20 -2.14 -11.95
N LEU A 174 9.62 -3.00 -11.10
CA LEU A 174 9.77 -2.93 -9.65
C LEU A 174 11.21 -3.22 -9.23
N SER A 175 11.68 -2.55 -8.18
CA SER A 175 12.92 -2.95 -7.50
C SER A 175 12.74 -4.30 -6.77
N PRO A 176 13.84 -5.01 -6.44
CA PRO A 176 13.76 -6.25 -5.67
C PRO A 176 13.00 -6.09 -4.33
N HIS A 177 13.17 -4.96 -3.65
CA HIS A 177 12.52 -4.67 -2.38
C HIS A 177 11.01 -4.45 -2.54
N GLU A 178 10.59 -3.70 -3.58
CA GLU A 178 9.17 -3.54 -3.89
C GLU A 178 8.51 -4.85 -4.28
N LEU A 179 9.23 -5.70 -5.04
CA LEU A 179 8.76 -7.02 -5.42
C LEU A 179 8.59 -7.93 -4.20
N ALA A 180 9.58 -7.94 -3.30
CA ALA A 180 9.52 -8.70 -2.05
C ALA A 180 8.35 -8.21 -1.18
N ALA A 181 8.22 -6.90 -0.96
CA ALA A 181 7.12 -6.30 -0.22
C ALA A 181 5.75 -6.65 -0.81
N LEU A 182 5.64 -6.68 -2.14
CA LEU A 182 4.42 -7.10 -2.82
C LEU A 182 4.11 -8.58 -2.56
N LYS A 183 5.10 -9.47 -2.64
CA LYS A 183 4.90 -10.89 -2.30
C LYS A 183 4.50 -11.08 -0.84
N ILE A 184 5.14 -10.34 0.08
CA ILE A 184 4.79 -10.33 1.50
C ILE A 184 3.33 -9.89 1.70
N ALA A 185 2.90 -8.82 1.02
CA ALA A 185 1.51 -8.33 1.10
C ALA A 185 0.50 -9.43 0.69
N LEU A 186 0.86 -10.25 -0.29
CA LEU A 186 -0.02 -11.21 -0.97
C LEU A 186 0.12 -12.65 -0.52
N SER A 187 1.05 -12.93 0.40
CA SER A 187 1.29 -14.28 0.87
C SER A 187 -0.01 -14.88 1.42
N PRO A 188 -0.26 -16.19 1.34
CA PRO A 188 -1.38 -16.76 2.07
C PRO A 188 -1.26 -16.38 3.55
N ALA A 189 -2.36 -16.09 4.23
CA ALA A 189 -2.31 -15.95 5.68
C ALA A 189 -1.89 -17.32 6.24
N ALA A 190 -0.96 -17.35 7.19
CA ALA A 190 -0.67 -18.59 7.89
C ALA A 190 -1.99 -19.15 8.44
N PRO A 191 -2.28 -20.45 8.28
CA PRO A 191 -3.43 -21.04 8.94
C PRO A 191 -3.32 -20.68 10.42
N ALA A 192 -4.42 -20.19 11.00
CA ALA A 192 -4.47 -20.00 12.44
C ALA A 192 -4.14 -21.36 13.06
N ASN A 193 -2.96 -21.49 13.67
CA ASN A 193 -2.70 -22.61 14.55
C ASN A 193 -3.64 -22.42 15.74
N ASP A 194 -4.84 -22.97 15.60
CA ASP A 194 -5.64 -23.37 16.73
C ASP A 194 -4.77 -24.27 17.61
N THR A 195 -4.75 -23.95 18.89
CA THR A 195 -4.19 -24.75 19.99
C THR A 195 -2.67 -24.87 20.07
N VAL A 196 -2.09 -24.07 20.96
CA VAL A 196 -1.12 -24.62 21.93
C VAL A 196 -1.86 -24.70 23.26
N LYS A 197 -2.10 -25.94 23.70
CA LYS A 197 -2.47 -26.26 25.09
C LYS A 197 -1.29 -26.00 26.01
#